data_AF-A0A1M6E3T2-F1
#
_entry.id   AF-A0A1M6E3T2-F1
#
_cell.length_a   1.000
_cell.length_b   1.000
_cell.length_c   1.000
_cell.angle_alpha   90.00
_cell.angle_beta   90.00
_cell.angle_gamma   90.00
#
_symmetry.space_group_name_H-M   'P 1'
#
loop_
_entity.id
_entity.type
_entity.pdbx_description
1 polymer ?
#
loop_
_entity_poly.entity_id
_entity_poly.type
_entity_poly.pdbx_seq_one_letter_code
_entity_poly.pdbx_strand_id
1 'polypeptide(L)' 'MEPIRECPQCGEPTVPNRLADGQVVCSCAAERELPGPRAAVPEAKETRRGAAKGGSPGGF' A
#
# COMPACT_ATOMS: atom_id res chain seq x y z
N MET A 1 9.70 -5.68 21.15
CA MET A 1 10.55 -4.59 20.64
C MET A 1 9.96 -4.16 19.32
N GLU A 2 9.43 -2.94 19.20
CA GLU A 2 8.94 -2.43 17.91
C GLU A 2 10.12 -2.15 16.97
N PRO A 3 10.02 -2.46 15.67
CA PRO A 3 11.12 -2.23 14.73
C PRO A 3 11.32 -0.73 14.50
N ILE A 4 12.57 -0.27 14.61
CA ILE A 4 12.95 1.09 14.19
C ILE A 4 12.76 1.19 12.67
N ARG A 5 12.05 2.23 12.23
CA ARG A 5 11.81 2.53 10.81
C ARG A 5 12.33 3.91 10.48
N GLU A 6 12.77 4.11 9.25
CA GLU A 6 13.09 5.45 8.77
C GLU A 6 11.81 6.19 8.40
N CYS A 7 11.65 7.40 8.91
CA CYS A 7 10.52 8.25 8.54
C CYS A 7 10.75 8.84 7.14
N PRO A 8 9.89 8.60 6.14
CA PRO A 8 10.07 9.14 4.79
C PRO A 8 9.91 10.66 4.72
N GLN A 9 9.46 11.30 5.80
CA GLN A 9 9.21 12.74 5.86
C GLN A 9 10.37 13.52 6.48
N CYS A 10 11.03 12.98 7.52
CA CYS A 10 12.17 13.63 8.16
C CYS A 10 13.51 12.92 7.91
N GLY A 11 13.50 11.69 7.40
CA GLY A 11 14.71 10.90 7.14
C GLY A 11 15.38 10.34 8.40
N GLU A 12 14.74 10.47 9.57
CA GLU A 12 15.31 9.98 10.83
C GLU A 12 14.79 8.58 11.20
N PRO A 13 15.63 7.75 11.85
CA PRO A 13 15.20 6.50 12.45
C PRO A 13 14.25 6.80 13.62
N THR A 14 13.06 6.19 13.59
CA THR A 14 12.00 6.41 14.56
C THR A 14 11.36 5.11 15.01
N VAL A 15 10.86 5.09 16.24
CA VAL A 15 9.97 4.03 16.72
C VAL A 15 8.54 4.44 16.33
N PRO A 16 7.83 3.65 15.53
CA PRO A 16 6.46 3.99 15.12
C PRO A 16 5.53 4.07 16.33
N ASN A 17 4.72 5.11 16.43
CA ASN A 17 3.68 5.23 17.46
C ASN A 17 2.32 4.88 16.84
N ARG A 18 1.56 3.98 17.47
CA ARG A 18 0.24 3.55 16.97
C ARG A 18 -0.87 4.26 17.75
N LEU A 19 -1.66 5.07 17.05
CA LEU A 19 -2.80 5.78 17.63
C LEU A 19 -4.01 4.86 17.81
N ALA A 20 -4.99 5.33 18.58
CA ALA A 20 -6.24 4.60 18.86
C ALA A 20 -7.06 4.27 17.59
N ASP A 21 -7.02 5.13 16.57
CA ASP A 21 -7.64 4.92 15.26
C ASP A 21 -6.89 3.89 14.38
N GLY A 22 -5.79 3.31 14.88
CA GLY A 22 -4.97 2.34 14.15
C GLY A 22 -3.96 2.97 13.19
N GLN A 23 -3.92 4.30 13.11
CA GLN A 23 -2.90 5.05 12.39
C GLN A 23 -1.52 4.83 13.02
N VAL A 24 -0.49 4.80 12.19
CA VAL A 24 0.90 4.68 12.63
C VAL A 24 1.62 5.97 12.27
N VAL A 25 2.19 6.65 13.25
CA VAL A 25 2.89 7.94 13.07
C VAL A 25 4.34 7.85 13.53
N CYS A 26 5.14 8.79 13.06
CA CYS A 26 6.51 9.01 13.50
C CYS A 26 6.50 9.56 14.93
N SER A 27 7.46 9.14 15.75
CA SER A 27 7.64 9.69 17.11
C SER A 27 8.34 11.07 17.12
N CYS A 28 8.50 11.73 15.97
CA CYS A 28 9.00 13.10 15.94
C CYS A 28 7.91 14.08 16.43
N ALA A 29 8.30 15.29 16.83
CA ALA A 29 7.38 16.32 17.32
C ALA A 29 6.28 16.73 16.31
N ALA A 30 6.45 16.38 15.02
CA ALA A 30 5.48 16.63 13.98
C ALA A 30 4.48 15.49 13.76
N GLU A 31 4.66 14.33 14.40
CA GLU A 31 3.74 13.18 14.41
C GLU A 31 3.23 12.79 13.01
N ARG A 32 4.12 12.79 12.01
CA ARG A 32 3.75 12.53 10.62
C ARG A 32 3.41 11.06 10.39
N GLU A 33 2.43 10.80 9.55
CA GLU A 33 2.02 9.43 9.19
C GLU A 33 3.17 8.63 8.59
N LEU A 34 3.39 7.44 9.15
CA LEU A 34 4.29 6.45 8.59
C LEU A 34 3.49 5.48 7.73
N PRO A 35 4.06 4.97 6.62
CA PRO A 35 3.48 3.85 5.92
C PRO A 35 3.36 2.70 6.91
N GLY A 36 2.12 2.35 7.26
CA GLY A 36 1.84 1.24 8.15
C GLY A 36 2.47 -0.05 7.60
N PRO A 37 2.52 -1.14 8.38
CA PRO A 37 2.69 -2.46 7.81
C PRO A 37 1.46 -2.70 6.92
N ARG A 38 1.48 -2.18 5.69
CA ARG A 38 0.61 -2.64 4.63
C ARG A 38 0.85 -4.14 4.61
N ALA A 39 -0.14 -4.92 5.04
CA ALA A 39 -0.38 -6.18 4.36
C ALA A 39 -0.27 -5.81 2.87
N ALA A 40 0.73 -6.35 2.20
CA ALA A 40 0.95 -6.10 0.79
C ALA A 40 -0.33 -6.53 0.08
N VAL A 41 -1.28 -5.61 -0.06
CA VAL A 41 -2.33 -5.76 -1.04
C VAL A 41 -1.57 -5.54 -2.33
N PRO A 42 -1.34 -6.60 -3.15
CA PRO A 42 -0.83 -6.36 -4.47
C PRO A 42 -1.79 -5.36 -5.09
N GLU A 43 -1.21 -4.28 -5.61
CA GLU A 43 -1.87 -3.38 -6.53
C GLU A 43 -2.69 -4.24 -7.49
N ALA A 44 -4.01 -4.29 -7.28
CA ALA A 44 -4.92 -4.96 -8.16
C ALA A 44 -4.93 -4.13 -9.44
N LYS A 45 -3.92 -4.32 -10.28
CA LYS A 45 -3.98 -3.97 -11.69
C LYS A 45 -5.07 -4.85 -12.28
N GLU A 46 -6.28 -4.32 -12.19
CA GLU A 46 -7.39 -4.44 -13.10
C GLU A 46 -7.18 -5.54 -14.14
N THR A 47 -7.73 -6.72 -13.84
CA THR A 47 -7.97 -7.75 -14.85
C THR A 47 -8.81 -7.11 -15.95
N ARG A 48 -8.19 -6.86 -17.10
CA ARG A 48 -8.93 -6.49 -18.31
C ARG A 48 -9.76 -7.69 -18.73
N ARG A 49 -10.99 -7.69 -18.22
CA ARG A 49 -12.14 -8.44 -18.68
C ARG A 49 -12.24 -8.27 -20.20
N GLY A 50 -12.03 -9.36 -20.92
CA GLY A 50 -12.03 -9.38 -22.39
C GLY A 50 -12.52 -10.72 -22.94
N ALA A 51 -13.64 -11.24 -22.41
CA ALA A 51 -14.35 -12.37 -22.96
C ALA A 51 -15.74 -11.91 -23.45
N ALA A 52 -15.86 -11.68 -24.76
CA ALA A 52 -17.11 -11.72 -25.53
C ALA A 52 -16.70 -11.75 -27.03
N LYS A 53 -16.67 -12.91 -27.71
CA LYS A 53 -17.80 -13.67 -28.31
C LYS A 53 -18.13 -13.18 -29.73
N GLY A 54 -17.99 -14.10 -30.70
CA GLY A 54 -18.42 -14.02 -32.10
C GLY A 54 -17.24 -14.32 -33.04
N GLY A 55 -17.16 -15.37 -33.86
CA GLY A 55 -18.20 -16.16 -34.50
C GLY A 55 -18.13 -15.93 -36.01
N SER A 56 -17.41 -16.79 -36.76
CA SER A 56 -17.73 -17.30 -38.12
C SER A 56 -16.46 -17.83 -38.83
N PRO A 57 -16.40 -19.11 -39.25
CA PRO A 57 -15.53 -19.53 -40.34
C PRO A 57 -16.28 -19.41 -41.67
N GLY A 58 -15.81 -18.55 -42.57
CA GLY A 58 -16.10 -18.58 -44.01
C GLY A 58 -14.77 -18.35 -44.72
N GLY A 59 -14.33 -19.12 -45.72
CA GLY A 59 -15.06 -19.92 -46.68
C GLY A 59 -14.94 -19.24 -48.05
N PHE A 60 -13.79 -19.42 -48.72
CA PHE A 60 -13.56 -19.34 -50.17
C PHE A 60 -12.29 -20.12 -50.51
#